data_AF-A0A177ADY6-F1
#
_entry.id   AF-A0A177ADY6-F1
#
_cell.length_a   1.000
_cell.length_b   1.000
_cell.length_c   1.000
_cell.angle_alpha   90.00
_cell.angle_beta   90.00
_cell.angle_gamma   90.00
#
_symmetry.space_group_name_H-M   'P 1'
#
loop_
_entity.id
_entity.type
_entity.pdbx_description
1 polymer ?
#
loop_
_entity_poly.entity_id
_entity_poly.type
_entity_poly.pdbx_seq_one_letter_code
_entity_poly.pdbx_strand_id
1 'polypeptide(L)'
;MDLVRQMVGKHLSNPRSIILAVVPANVDIATQEIIQMAEDADPHGQRTLGVLTKPDLVDKGAEDKVLELVTNTKGKGRFELGYTIVCNRSQSDLSITFDERNTKEVAFFTLDPWSSIPKERAGIKALKHRLNNLLVEVTRQNFQGVAVDIRGRIGKLEQQLVIIGPARQTAYEQRNHLINVASKFREITAKAIDAYYNRDECFEIDDIFRLATLIVEMNEDFSKAIHRKGFTRAFGGATHTDDALSLGSPVRSPDQSLDRETAHSSSQPLTPETESPEYPELRGIMAHAEPLPEPAEDGIMEWVTYKYNRSKGFEIGTTNPSLMPSLFAEQSRAWGFHTQNHMTKVIRKIHHFNYKVLQYCCNDDALCERLWEKLVPPLLPVYEKALEQASFLVEIERHGNLMTMNHYFAQNVRKAREARLKLQLEALNSWQTEGGGEPLLRLKDILGVVMSNDDHTIQDLHDTLKSYYKVARKRFVDAVCLQAVDHFLVSGKTSPLWIFSPQFISKMSDAELHQIAGDEDETVGRRIMLETELGSLRAGEKILEI
;
A
#
# COMPACT_ATOMS: atom_id res chain seq x y z
N MET A 1 -53.62 25.26 4.04
CA MET A 1 -53.94 24.06 4.84
C MET A 1 -52.92 22.94 4.62
N ASP A 2 -52.27 22.85 3.46
CA ASP A 2 -51.37 21.73 3.11
C ASP A 2 -50.09 21.62 3.95
N LEU A 3 -49.47 22.74 4.34
CA LEU A 3 -48.27 22.74 5.19
C LEU A 3 -48.55 22.14 6.59
N VAL A 4 -49.71 22.49 7.18
CA VAL A 4 -50.14 21.96 8.48
C VAL A 4 -50.44 20.47 8.38
N ARG A 5 -51.11 20.05 7.30
CA ARG A 5 -51.41 18.64 7.04
C ARG A 5 -50.14 17.81 6.86
N GLN A 6 -49.12 18.33 6.17
CA GLN A 6 -47.83 17.66 5.98
C GLN A 6 -47.03 17.56 7.30
N MET A 7 -47.01 18.64 8.09
CA MET A 7 -46.34 18.65 9.39
C MET A 7 -46.98 17.66 10.37
N VAL A 8 -48.32 17.67 10.46
CA VAL A 8 -49.09 16.74 11.30
C VAL A 8 -48.92 15.31 10.78
N GLY A 9 -49.01 15.11 9.46
CA GLY A 9 -48.80 13.82 8.81
C GLY A 9 -47.47 13.17 9.19
N LYS A 10 -46.35 13.92 9.18
CA LYS A 10 -45.03 13.40 9.59
C LYS A 10 -45.02 12.86 11.03
N HIS A 11 -45.76 13.49 11.95
CA HIS A 11 -45.87 13.04 13.34
C HIS A 11 -46.84 11.86 13.49
N LEU A 12 -47.95 11.87 12.75
CA LEU A 12 -48.93 10.78 12.72
C LEU A 12 -48.32 9.50 12.12
N SER A 13 -47.47 9.59 11.10
CA SER A 13 -46.81 8.45 10.46
C SER A 13 -45.80 7.72 11.35
N ASN A 14 -45.33 8.33 12.44
CA ASN A 14 -44.40 7.66 13.35
C ASN A 14 -45.16 6.58 14.14
N PRO A 15 -44.84 5.29 14.00
CA PRO A 15 -45.56 4.21 14.70
C PRO A 15 -45.42 4.28 16.23
N ARG A 16 -44.43 5.03 16.74
CA ARG A 16 -44.18 5.23 18.18
C ARG A 16 -45.00 6.37 18.78
N SER A 17 -45.76 7.13 17.97
CA SER A 17 -46.56 8.25 18.45
C SER A 17 -47.98 7.82 18.83
N ILE A 18 -48.49 8.41 19.90
CA ILE A 18 -49.88 8.26 20.35
C ILE A 18 -50.70 9.35 19.67
N ILE A 19 -51.76 8.96 18.96
CA ILE A 19 -52.65 9.89 18.28
C ILE A 19 -53.81 10.23 19.23
N LEU A 20 -53.92 11.50 19.61
CA LEU A 20 -55.04 11.99 20.40
C LEU A 20 -56.04 12.71 19.49
N ALA A 21 -57.09 12.01 19.06
CA ALA A 21 -58.09 12.56 18.16
C ALA A 21 -59.17 13.33 18.95
N VAL A 22 -58.98 14.65 19.07
CA VAL A 22 -59.90 15.52 19.80
C VAL A 22 -61.03 16.00 18.90
N VAL A 23 -62.27 15.65 19.27
CA VAL A 23 -63.48 15.96 18.49
C VAL A 23 -64.56 16.58 19.38
N PRO A 24 -65.29 17.62 18.95
CA PRO A 24 -66.47 18.11 19.64
C PRO A 24 -67.62 17.11 19.59
N ALA A 25 -68.29 16.84 20.72
CA ALA A 25 -69.39 15.89 20.84
C ALA A 25 -70.68 16.35 20.13
N ASN A 26 -70.80 17.65 19.86
CA ASN A 26 -71.95 18.26 19.19
C ASN A 26 -71.87 18.21 17.65
N VAL A 27 -70.83 17.61 17.07
CA VAL A 27 -70.62 17.51 15.62
C VAL A 27 -70.46 16.05 15.23
N ASP A 28 -70.88 15.69 14.01
CA ASP A 28 -70.69 14.33 13.48
C ASP A 28 -69.20 14.04 13.27
N ILE A 29 -68.71 12.99 13.94
CA ILE A 29 -67.31 12.56 13.90
C ILE A 29 -66.85 12.15 12.50
N ALA A 30 -67.77 11.66 11.66
CA ALA A 30 -67.48 11.24 10.28
C ALA A 30 -67.04 12.42 9.38
N THR A 31 -67.31 13.65 9.81
CA THR A 31 -66.95 14.88 9.06
C THR A 31 -65.63 15.50 9.50
N GLN A 32 -64.97 14.93 10.52
CA GLN A 32 -63.76 15.51 11.11
C GLN A 32 -62.49 15.04 10.39
N GLU A 33 -61.69 16.00 9.89
CA GLU A 33 -60.45 15.72 9.15
C GLU A 33 -59.43 14.92 9.99
N ILE A 34 -59.37 15.14 11.31
CA ILE A 34 -58.45 14.43 12.20
C ILE A 34 -58.76 12.93 12.30
N ILE A 35 -60.02 12.53 12.14
CA ILE A 35 -60.43 11.13 12.18
C ILE A 35 -59.97 10.42 10.92
N GLN A 36 -60.15 11.07 9.75
CA GLN A 36 -59.64 10.55 8.49
C GLN A 36 -58.10 10.45 8.50
N MET A 37 -57.41 11.49 8.98
CA MET A 37 -55.94 11.46 9.11
C MET A 37 -55.43 10.41 10.10
N ALA A 38 -56.20 10.13 11.16
CA ALA A 38 -55.88 9.07 12.11
C ALA A 38 -56.14 7.68 11.53
N GLU A 39 -57.25 7.46 10.82
CA GLU A 39 -57.54 6.20 10.11
C GLU A 39 -56.51 5.91 9.02
N ASP A 40 -56.05 6.94 8.28
CA ASP A 40 -54.99 6.80 7.27
C ASP A 40 -53.64 6.37 7.89
N ALA A 41 -53.33 6.83 9.11
CA ALA A 41 -52.06 6.58 9.79
C ALA A 41 -52.08 5.36 10.73
N ASP A 42 -53.26 4.98 11.23
CA ASP A 42 -53.50 3.89 12.17
C ASP A 42 -54.84 3.17 11.82
N PRO A 43 -54.88 2.37 10.75
CA PRO A 43 -56.12 1.73 10.28
C PRO A 43 -56.78 0.79 11.30
N HIS A 44 -56.01 0.29 12.27
CA HIS A 44 -56.49 -0.60 13.33
C HIS A 44 -56.87 0.15 14.61
N GLY A 45 -56.53 1.44 14.73
CA GLY A 45 -56.83 2.25 15.91
C GLY A 45 -56.09 1.81 17.18
N GLN A 46 -54.94 1.15 17.04
CA GLN A 46 -54.16 0.58 18.14
C GLN A 46 -53.47 1.63 19.00
N ARG A 47 -53.17 2.79 18.42
CA ARG A 47 -52.45 3.91 19.06
C ARG A 47 -53.22 5.23 18.98
N THR A 48 -54.47 5.18 18.54
CA THR A 48 -55.38 6.32 18.44
C THR A 48 -56.41 6.32 19.58
N LEU A 49 -56.39 7.35 20.42
CA LEU A 49 -57.39 7.57 21.46
C LEU A 49 -58.32 8.71 21.06
N GLY A 50 -59.62 8.45 20.98
CA GLY A 50 -60.62 9.47 20.72
C GLY A 50 -60.98 10.24 21.99
N VAL A 51 -61.00 11.58 21.90
CA VAL A 51 -61.42 12.45 23.01
C VAL A 51 -62.58 13.32 22.55
N LEU A 52 -63.75 13.09 23.14
CA LEU A 52 -64.94 13.89 22.91
C LEU A 52 -64.97 15.06 23.89
N THR A 53 -65.13 16.26 23.36
CA THR A 53 -65.18 17.51 24.12
C THR A 53 -66.52 18.20 23.94
N LYS A 54 -66.86 19.17 24.80
CA LYS A 54 -68.11 19.93 24.72
C LYS A 54 -69.40 19.08 24.79
N PRO A 55 -69.52 18.11 25.72
CA PRO A 55 -70.75 17.33 25.88
C PRO A 55 -71.95 18.18 26.33
N ASP A 56 -71.68 19.34 26.93
CA ASP A 56 -72.65 20.35 27.39
C ASP A 56 -73.40 21.05 26.24
N LEU A 57 -72.86 21.00 25.02
CA LEU A 57 -73.46 21.62 23.82
C LEU A 57 -74.22 20.62 22.94
N VAL A 58 -74.47 19.41 23.43
CA VAL A 58 -75.21 18.37 22.69
C VAL A 58 -76.72 18.61 22.86
N ASP A 59 -77.46 18.61 21.76
CA ASP A 59 -78.91 18.80 21.79
C ASP A 59 -79.63 17.61 22.45
N LYS A 60 -80.69 17.88 23.20
CA LYS A 60 -81.54 16.86 23.84
C LYS A 60 -82.12 15.92 22.79
N GLY A 61 -81.74 14.64 22.85
CA GLY A 61 -82.10 13.59 21.88
C GLY A 61 -80.97 13.19 20.92
N ALA A 62 -79.87 13.95 20.84
CA ALA A 62 -78.63 13.54 20.16
C ALA A 62 -77.61 12.89 21.12
N GLU A 63 -77.85 12.97 22.42
CA GLU A 63 -77.00 12.43 23.49
C GLU A 63 -76.82 10.90 23.38
N ASP A 64 -77.85 10.17 22.94
CA ASP A 64 -77.81 8.71 22.73
C ASP A 64 -76.75 8.30 21.70
N LYS A 65 -76.56 9.10 20.64
CA LYS A 65 -75.54 8.85 19.61
C LYS A 65 -74.13 9.04 20.17
N VAL A 66 -73.94 10.03 21.06
CA VAL A 66 -72.66 10.26 21.73
C VAL A 66 -72.36 9.12 22.72
N LEU A 67 -73.37 8.62 23.42
CA LEU A 67 -73.27 7.44 24.29
C LEU A 67 -72.84 6.19 23.51
N GLU A 68 -73.44 5.94 22.34
CA GLU A 68 -73.06 4.82 21.46
C GLU A 68 -71.60 4.93 21.01
N LEU A 69 -71.15 6.15 20.70
CA LEU A 69 -69.77 6.43 20.31
C LEU A 69 -68.77 6.20 21.47
N VAL A 70 -69.10 6.67 22.68
CA VAL A 70 -68.25 6.48 23.88
C VAL A 70 -68.18 5.02 24.31
N THR A 71 -69.28 4.28 24.19
CA THR A 71 -69.30 2.83 24.46
C THR A 71 -68.55 2.03 23.40
N ASN A 72 -68.21 2.63 22.25
CA ASN A 72 -67.41 2.06 21.18
C ASN A 72 -68.04 0.78 20.58
N THR A 73 -69.37 0.77 20.45
CA THR A 73 -70.17 -0.44 20.16
C THR A 73 -70.50 -0.64 18.66
N LYS A 74 -70.66 0.42 17.85
CA LYS A 74 -70.89 0.34 16.37
C LYS A 74 -70.41 1.61 15.65
N GLY A 75 -69.98 1.50 14.38
CA GLY A 75 -69.75 2.64 13.46
C GLY A 75 -68.40 2.71 12.72
N LYS A 76 -68.28 3.64 11.75
CA LYS A 76 -67.00 4.14 11.18
C LYS A 76 -66.28 5.00 12.22
N GLY A 77 -64.93 5.03 12.25
CA GLY A 77 -64.16 5.72 13.29
C GLY A 77 -63.89 4.89 14.55
N ARG A 78 -63.95 3.56 14.49
CA ARG A 78 -63.70 2.71 15.67
C ARG A 78 -62.20 2.66 15.98
N PHE A 79 -61.80 3.18 17.13
CA PHE A 79 -60.46 2.97 17.66
C PHE A 79 -60.44 1.81 18.67
N GLU A 80 -59.38 1.00 18.67
CA GLU A 80 -59.20 -0.10 19.62
C GLU A 80 -59.12 0.43 21.06
N LEU A 81 -58.45 1.57 21.24
CA LEU A 81 -58.41 2.31 22.50
C LEU A 81 -59.74 3.03 22.82
N GLY A 82 -60.68 3.09 21.87
CA GLY A 82 -62.01 3.70 22.05
C GLY A 82 -61.99 5.20 22.34
N TYR A 83 -63.08 5.66 22.95
CA TYR A 83 -63.35 7.08 23.21
C TYR A 83 -63.40 7.40 24.70
N THR A 84 -63.02 8.63 25.05
CA THR A 84 -63.19 9.22 26.38
C THR A 84 -63.88 10.57 26.23
N ILE A 85 -64.85 10.85 27.08
CA ILE A 85 -65.59 12.12 27.06
C ILE A 85 -65.14 13.02 28.21
N VAL A 86 -64.91 14.30 27.93
CA VAL A 86 -64.49 15.29 28.92
C VAL A 86 -65.31 16.57 28.81
N CYS A 87 -65.65 17.14 29.95
CA CYS A 87 -66.32 18.44 30.02
C CYS A 87 -65.29 19.52 30.36
N ASN A 88 -65.11 20.46 29.43
CA ASN A 88 -64.18 21.57 29.61
C ASN A 88 -64.88 22.81 30.17
N ARG A 89 -64.12 23.87 30.47
CA ARG A 89 -64.69 25.15 30.89
C ARG A 89 -65.51 25.75 29.75
N SER A 90 -66.71 26.20 30.06
CA SER A 90 -67.51 27.04 29.17
C SER A 90 -66.97 28.48 29.16
N GLN A 91 -67.45 29.32 28.23
CA GLN A 91 -67.08 30.73 28.19
C GLN A 91 -67.49 31.49 29.48
N SER A 92 -68.57 31.05 30.13
CA SER A 92 -69.04 31.57 31.43
C SER A 92 -68.22 31.09 32.63
N ASP A 93 -67.40 30.05 32.45
CA ASP A 93 -66.59 29.42 33.50
C ASP A 93 -65.10 29.80 33.41
N LEU A 94 -64.75 30.90 32.75
CA LEU A 94 -63.35 31.30 32.63
C LEU A 94 -62.71 31.68 33.99
N SER A 95 -63.53 32.08 34.97
CA SER A 95 -63.09 32.52 36.30
C SER A 95 -63.01 31.41 37.36
N ILE A 96 -63.47 30.18 37.09
CA ILE A 96 -63.44 29.09 38.08
C ILE A 96 -62.08 28.39 38.11
N THR A 97 -61.71 27.82 39.26
CA THR A 97 -60.47 27.07 39.44
C THR A 97 -60.51 25.70 38.75
N PHE A 98 -59.37 25.02 38.63
CA PHE A 98 -59.32 23.67 38.04
C PHE A 98 -60.06 22.64 38.90
N ASP A 99 -60.03 22.78 40.23
CA ASP A 99 -60.71 21.87 41.15
C ASP A 99 -62.23 22.09 41.15
N GLU A 100 -62.68 23.34 41.07
CA GLU A 100 -64.10 23.66 40.86
C GLU A 100 -64.61 23.10 39.54
N ARG A 101 -63.83 23.24 38.46
CA ARG A 101 -64.14 22.64 37.14
C ARG A 101 -64.23 21.11 37.22
N ASN A 102 -63.29 20.46 37.90
CA ASN A 102 -63.30 19.00 38.06
C ASN A 102 -64.52 18.54 38.88
N THR A 103 -64.94 19.32 39.87
CA THR A 103 -66.13 19.04 40.67
C THR A 103 -67.41 19.20 39.83
N LYS A 104 -67.49 20.26 39.02
CA LYS A 104 -68.58 20.45 38.04
C LYS A 104 -68.65 19.33 37.01
N GLU A 105 -67.50 18.89 36.51
CA GLU A 105 -67.41 17.78 35.54
C GLU A 105 -67.90 16.46 36.15
N VAL A 106 -67.52 16.17 37.40
CA VAL A 106 -68.02 14.98 38.11
C VAL A 106 -69.53 15.06 38.31
N ALA A 107 -70.06 16.22 38.71
CA ALA A 107 -71.51 16.41 38.85
C ALA A 107 -72.25 16.26 37.51
N PHE A 108 -71.68 16.77 36.41
CA PHE A 108 -72.25 16.64 35.07
C PHE A 108 -72.39 15.16 34.65
N PHE A 109 -71.33 14.36 34.82
CA PHE A 109 -71.35 12.94 34.48
C PHE A 109 -72.14 12.05 35.45
N THR A 110 -72.73 12.61 36.52
CA THR A 110 -73.70 11.89 37.37
C THR A 110 -75.15 12.04 36.92
N LEU A 111 -75.44 12.96 36.00
CA LEU A 111 -76.79 13.20 35.46
C LEU A 111 -77.12 12.24 34.31
N ASP A 112 -78.38 11.83 34.18
CA ASP A 112 -78.85 11.12 33.00
C ASP A 112 -78.84 12.05 31.76
N PRO A 113 -78.47 11.57 30.55
CA PRO A 113 -78.13 10.18 30.20
C PRO A 113 -76.64 9.81 30.41
N TRP A 114 -75.80 10.77 30.79
CA TRP A 114 -74.34 10.64 30.92
C TRP A 114 -73.88 9.71 32.05
N SER A 115 -74.73 9.52 33.07
CA SER A 115 -74.56 8.58 34.20
C SER A 115 -74.33 7.12 33.76
N SER A 116 -74.80 6.76 32.56
CA SER A 116 -74.69 5.40 32.00
C SER A 116 -73.30 5.08 31.41
N ILE A 117 -72.46 6.10 31.22
CA ILE A 117 -71.10 5.92 30.70
C ILE A 117 -70.22 5.27 31.77
N PRO A 118 -69.40 4.26 31.42
CA PRO A 118 -68.43 3.70 32.35
C PRO A 118 -67.54 4.79 32.95
N LYS A 119 -67.35 4.77 34.27
CA LYS A 119 -66.52 5.77 34.99
C LYS A 119 -65.07 5.86 34.50
N GLU A 120 -64.59 4.82 33.83
CA GLU A 120 -63.27 4.77 33.20
C GLU A 120 -63.19 5.52 31.86
N ARG A 121 -64.33 5.94 31.28
CA ARG A 121 -64.41 6.64 29.98
C ARG A 121 -65.01 8.04 30.08
N ALA A 122 -65.39 8.49 31.28
CA ALA A 122 -65.96 9.80 31.52
C ALA A 122 -65.10 10.63 32.49
N GLY A 123 -64.79 11.86 32.09
CA GLY A 123 -64.14 12.85 32.92
C GLY A 123 -62.61 12.89 32.82
N ILE A 124 -62.02 14.01 33.27
CA ILE A 124 -60.58 14.25 33.14
C ILE A 124 -59.71 13.28 33.94
N LYS A 125 -60.20 12.79 35.10
CA LYS A 125 -59.46 11.84 35.94
C LYS A 125 -59.27 10.52 35.21
N ALA A 126 -60.33 10.05 34.55
CA ALA A 126 -60.29 8.85 33.72
C ALA A 126 -59.36 9.03 32.52
N LEU A 127 -59.46 10.15 31.80
CA LEU A 127 -58.57 10.47 30.68
C LEU A 127 -57.09 10.49 31.11
N LYS A 128 -56.76 11.16 32.23
CA LYS A 128 -55.39 11.20 32.76
C LYS A 128 -54.86 9.80 33.08
N HIS A 129 -55.66 8.97 33.74
CA HIS A 129 -55.25 7.61 34.09
C HIS A 129 -54.98 6.77 32.84
N ARG A 130 -55.88 6.83 31.85
CA ARG A 130 -55.74 6.09 30.59
C ARG A 130 -54.54 6.55 29.77
N LEU A 131 -54.34 7.87 29.63
CA LEU A 131 -53.17 8.43 28.94
C LEU A 131 -51.86 8.03 29.63
N ASN A 132 -51.82 8.01 30.97
CA ASN A 132 -50.63 7.60 31.70
C ASN A 132 -50.31 6.11 31.47
N ASN A 133 -51.31 5.22 31.61
CA ASN A 133 -51.12 3.79 31.37
C ASN A 133 -50.64 3.52 29.93
N LEU A 134 -51.27 4.20 28.95
CA LEU A 134 -50.93 4.07 27.55
C LEU A 134 -49.52 4.61 27.26
N LEU A 135 -49.15 5.76 27.83
CA LEU A 135 -47.80 6.30 27.72
C LEU A 135 -46.76 5.33 28.30
N VAL A 136 -47.02 4.74 29.46
CA VAL A 136 -46.12 3.76 30.08
C VAL A 136 -45.98 2.50 29.23
N GLU A 137 -47.09 1.98 28.70
CA GLU A 137 -47.10 0.80 27.84
C GLU A 137 -46.34 1.03 26.53
N VAL A 138 -46.66 2.11 25.81
CA VAL A 138 -45.99 2.49 24.56
C VAL A 138 -44.52 2.78 24.81
N THR A 139 -44.17 3.42 25.93
CA THR A 139 -42.76 3.65 26.30
C THR A 139 -42.04 2.33 26.51
N ARG A 140 -42.60 1.39 27.29
CA ARG A 140 -41.98 0.08 27.56
C ARG A 140 -41.80 -0.75 26.28
N GLN A 141 -42.82 -0.81 25.43
CA GLN A 141 -42.78 -1.58 24.18
C GLN A 141 -41.75 -1.01 23.20
N ASN A 142 -41.65 0.33 23.08
CA ASN A 142 -40.74 0.97 22.13
C ASN A 142 -39.33 1.20 22.67
N PHE A 143 -39.10 1.12 23.98
CA PHE A 143 -37.81 1.37 24.62
C PHE A 143 -36.70 0.48 24.04
N GLN A 144 -36.97 -0.82 23.89
CA GLN A 144 -36.01 -1.77 23.32
C GLN A 144 -35.69 -1.44 21.85
N GLY A 145 -36.70 -1.04 21.07
CA GLY A 145 -36.52 -0.61 19.68
C GLY A 145 -35.64 0.64 19.55
N VAL A 146 -35.86 1.63 20.43
CA VAL A 146 -35.02 2.84 20.47
C VAL A 146 -33.57 2.51 20.82
N ALA A 147 -33.33 1.60 21.78
CA ALA A 147 -31.98 1.18 22.15
C ALA A 147 -31.24 0.47 21.00
N VAL A 148 -31.94 -0.33 20.19
CA VAL A 148 -31.37 -0.95 18.99
C VAL A 148 -31.08 0.10 17.91
N ASP A 149 -31.99 1.05 17.69
CA ASP A 149 -31.79 2.12 16.70
C ASP A 149 -30.60 3.01 17.04
N ILE A 150 -30.44 3.37 18.32
CA ILE A 150 -29.31 4.19 18.79
C ILE A 150 -28.00 3.44 18.57
N ARG A 151 -27.90 2.17 19.00
CA ARG A 151 -26.71 1.34 18.76
C ARG A 151 -26.39 1.18 17.28
N GLY A 152 -27.40 0.93 16.46
CA GLY A 152 -27.23 0.84 15.00
C GLY A 152 -26.74 2.15 14.38
N ARG A 153 -27.21 3.30 14.88
CA ARG A 153 -26.77 4.61 14.41
C ARG A 153 -25.37 4.96 14.90
N ILE A 154 -25.02 4.62 16.14
CA ILE A 154 -23.64 4.72 16.66
C ILE A 154 -22.69 3.93 15.76
N GLY A 155 -22.98 2.65 15.48
CA GLY A 155 -22.14 1.82 14.61
C GLY A 155 -21.95 2.40 13.21
N LYS A 156 -22.99 2.99 12.62
CA LYS A 156 -22.88 3.68 11.31
C LYS A 156 -22.00 4.93 11.39
N LEU A 157 -22.14 5.75 12.42
CA LEU A 157 -21.33 6.95 12.62
C LEU A 157 -19.87 6.58 12.89
N GLU A 158 -19.61 5.54 13.68
CA GLU A 158 -18.27 5.03 13.93
C GLU A 158 -17.59 4.54 12.63
N GLN A 159 -18.32 3.81 11.78
CA GLN A 159 -17.81 3.42 10.45
C GLN A 159 -17.49 4.62 9.57
N GLN A 160 -18.35 5.65 9.56
CA GLN A 160 -18.06 6.89 8.83
C GLN A 160 -16.84 7.62 9.37
N LEU A 161 -16.63 7.61 10.69
CA LEU A 161 -15.46 8.21 11.32
C LEU A 161 -14.17 7.45 10.98
N VAL A 162 -14.24 6.12 10.89
CA VAL A 162 -13.13 5.27 10.43
C VAL A 162 -12.76 5.58 8.98
N ILE A 163 -13.75 5.78 8.10
CA ILE A 163 -13.52 6.12 6.69
C ILE A 163 -12.82 7.48 6.54
N ILE A 164 -13.22 8.47 7.34
CA ILE A 164 -12.59 9.81 7.37
C ILE A 164 -11.15 9.74 7.92
N GLY A 165 -10.84 8.70 8.70
CA GLY A 165 -9.51 8.51 9.28
C GLY A 165 -9.25 9.40 10.51
N PRO A 166 -8.02 9.38 11.03
CA PRO A 166 -7.68 10.04 12.29
C PRO A 166 -7.70 11.58 12.22
N ALA A 167 -7.98 12.20 13.37
CA ALA A 167 -7.47 13.51 13.79
C ALA A 167 -6.25 14.04 13.00
N ARG A 168 -6.34 15.11 12.19
CA ARG A 168 -5.16 15.82 11.64
C ARG A 168 -5.31 17.35 11.69
N GLN A 169 -6.03 17.87 12.69
CA GLN A 169 -6.27 19.30 12.85
C GLN A 169 -5.06 20.00 13.49
N THR A 170 -4.42 19.34 14.45
CA THR A 170 -3.26 19.90 15.15
C THR A 170 -1.94 19.41 14.56
N ALA A 171 -0.87 20.20 14.72
CA ALA A 171 0.47 19.79 14.31
C ALA A 171 0.93 18.48 14.99
N TYR A 172 0.51 18.25 16.24
CA TYR A 172 0.78 17.01 16.96
C TYR A 172 0.12 15.79 16.30
N GLU A 173 -1.16 15.93 15.94
CA GLU A 173 -1.93 14.90 15.26
C GLU A 173 -1.38 14.59 13.86
N GLN A 174 -1.10 15.63 13.07
CA GLN A 174 -0.47 15.52 11.74
C GLN A 174 0.86 14.77 11.83
N ARG A 175 1.70 15.14 12.81
CA ARG A 175 2.99 14.50 13.06
C ARG A 175 2.84 13.03 13.41
N ASN A 176 1.92 12.69 14.32
CA ASN A 176 1.66 11.30 14.70
C ASN A 176 1.16 10.47 13.52
N HIS A 177 0.27 11.03 12.69
CA HIS A 177 -0.21 10.37 11.49
C HIS A 177 0.95 10.05 10.53
N LEU A 178 1.81 11.03 10.24
CA LEU A 178 2.98 10.82 9.39
C LEU A 178 3.96 9.80 9.99
N ILE A 179 4.16 9.80 11.31
CA ILE A 179 5.03 8.81 11.99
C ILE A 179 4.48 7.39 11.81
N ASN A 180 3.16 7.21 11.86
CA ASN A 180 2.54 5.91 11.60
C ASN A 180 2.76 5.47 10.14
N VAL A 181 2.61 6.39 9.18
CA VAL A 181 2.88 6.13 7.76
C VAL A 181 4.36 5.74 7.56
N ALA A 182 5.31 6.48 8.15
CA ALA A 182 6.73 6.15 8.07
C ALA A 182 7.09 4.82 8.75
N SER A 183 6.38 4.46 9.83
CA SER A 183 6.60 3.18 10.50
C SER A 183 6.14 2.01 9.63
N LYS A 184 4.95 2.13 9.02
CA LYS A 184 4.44 1.14 8.05
C LYS A 184 5.36 1.02 6.84
N PHE A 185 5.79 2.15 6.28
CA PHE A 185 6.75 2.18 5.17
C PHE A 185 8.03 1.40 5.52
N ARG A 186 8.62 1.69 6.68
CA ARG A 186 9.84 1.01 7.13
C ARG A 186 9.62 -0.49 7.34
N GLU A 187 8.48 -0.89 7.89
CA GLU A 187 8.15 -2.30 8.11
C GLU A 187 8.09 -3.06 6.78
N ILE A 188 7.40 -2.51 5.78
CA ILE A 188 7.29 -3.13 4.45
C ILE A 188 8.64 -3.18 3.76
N THR A 189 9.40 -2.07 3.79
CA THR A 189 10.73 -2.01 3.20
C THR A 189 11.70 -3.00 3.84
N ALA A 190 11.65 -3.18 5.16
CA ALA A 190 12.44 -4.20 5.84
C ALA A 190 12.05 -5.62 5.39
N LYS A 191 10.75 -5.94 5.35
CA LYS A 191 10.26 -7.23 4.81
C LYS A 191 10.70 -7.46 3.37
N ALA A 192 10.71 -6.42 2.53
CA ALA A 192 11.10 -6.49 1.12
C ALA A 192 12.58 -6.84 0.93
N ILE A 193 13.45 -6.28 1.77
CA ILE A 193 14.91 -6.51 1.76
C ILE A 193 15.25 -7.86 2.37
N ASP A 194 14.60 -8.24 3.48
CA ASP A 194 14.79 -9.54 4.14
C ASP A 194 14.13 -10.71 3.37
N ALA A 195 13.43 -10.41 2.27
CA ALA A 195 12.68 -11.36 1.45
C ALA A 195 11.56 -12.13 2.18
N TYR A 196 10.94 -11.50 3.20
CA TYR A 196 9.80 -12.05 3.93
C TYR A 196 8.45 -11.71 3.26
N TYR A 197 8.26 -12.19 2.04
CA TYR A 197 7.13 -11.83 1.17
C TYR A 197 5.77 -12.36 1.61
N ASN A 198 5.70 -13.30 2.56
CA ASN A 198 4.44 -13.88 3.05
C ASN A 198 3.82 -13.11 4.24
N ARG A 199 4.36 -11.95 4.59
CA ARG A 199 3.96 -11.18 5.79
C ARG A 199 3.12 -9.93 5.48
N ASP A 200 2.84 -9.65 4.23
CA ASP A 200 2.03 -8.52 3.78
C ASP A 200 1.42 -8.84 2.41
N GLU A 201 0.20 -8.36 2.15
CA GLU A 201 -0.51 -8.58 0.89
C GLU A 201 0.13 -7.81 -0.28
N CYS A 202 0.88 -6.73 0.00
CA CYS A 202 1.51 -5.93 -1.05
C CYS A 202 2.41 -6.74 -2.00
N PHE A 203 3.06 -7.80 -1.50
CA PHE A 203 3.95 -8.66 -2.28
C PHE A 203 3.22 -9.62 -3.25
N GLU A 204 1.89 -9.70 -3.17
CA GLU A 204 1.03 -10.39 -4.13
C GLU A 204 0.43 -9.43 -5.16
N ILE A 205 0.36 -8.13 -4.85
CA ILE A 205 -0.24 -7.10 -5.71
C ILE A 205 0.69 -6.77 -6.88
N ASP A 206 1.97 -6.53 -6.61
CA ASP A 206 2.93 -6.08 -7.61
C ASP A 206 4.34 -6.63 -7.29
N ASP A 207 5.00 -7.20 -8.30
CA ASP A 207 6.35 -7.75 -8.17
C ASP A 207 7.39 -6.67 -7.84
N ILE A 208 7.09 -5.37 -8.06
CA ILE A 208 7.97 -4.27 -7.65
C ILE A 208 8.31 -4.31 -6.16
N PHE A 209 7.39 -4.81 -5.32
CA PHE A 209 7.60 -4.91 -3.88
C PHE A 209 8.66 -5.97 -3.51
N ARG A 210 8.98 -6.91 -4.41
CA ARG A 210 10.00 -7.96 -4.19
C ARG A 210 11.40 -7.43 -4.46
N LEU A 211 11.76 -6.34 -3.80
CA LEU A 211 12.96 -5.56 -4.09
C LEU A 211 14.25 -6.38 -4.04
N ALA A 212 14.43 -7.23 -3.02
CA ALA A 212 15.64 -8.05 -2.92
C ALA A 212 15.80 -8.99 -4.12
N THR A 213 14.73 -9.66 -4.56
CA THR A 213 14.74 -10.51 -5.77
C THR A 213 15.11 -9.71 -7.01
N LEU A 214 14.49 -8.54 -7.20
CA LEU A 214 14.78 -7.68 -8.35
C LEU A 214 16.25 -7.22 -8.37
N ILE A 215 16.80 -6.80 -7.23
CA ILE A 215 18.20 -6.35 -7.16
C ILE A 215 19.17 -7.50 -7.44
N VAL A 216 18.88 -8.71 -6.93
CA VAL A 216 19.70 -9.90 -7.20
C VAL A 216 19.69 -10.23 -8.69
N GLU A 217 18.52 -10.27 -9.32
CA GLU A 217 18.38 -10.52 -10.76
C GLU A 217 19.16 -9.49 -11.59
N MET A 218 19.03 -8.21 -11.25
CA MET A 218 19.75 -7.13 -11.94
C MET A 218 21.27 -7.25 -11.77
N ASN A 219 21.74 -7.63 -10.58
CA ASN A 219 23.17 -7.84 -10.33
C ASN A 219 23.71 -9.05 -11.12
N GLU A 220 22.93 -10.13 -11.25
CA GLU A 220 23.29 -11.25 -12.11
C GLU A 220 23.36 -10.85 -13.59
N ASP A 221 22.40 -10.06 -14.06
CA ASP A 221 22.37 -9.57 -15.43
C ASP A 221 23.54 -8.64 -15.74
N PHE A 222 23.91 -7.79 -14.79
CA PHE A 222 25.14 -6.99 -14.87
C PHE A 222 26.39 -7.87 -14.97
N SER A 223 26.51 -8.89 -14.12
CA SER A 223 27.60 -9.86 -14.17
C SER A 223 27.69 -10.57 -15.53
N LYS A 224 26.55 -11.02 -16.07
CA LYS A 224 26.43 -11.62 -17.40
C LYS A 224 26.80 -10.62 -18.51
N ALA A 225 26.37 -9.36 -18.40
CA ALA A 225 26.67 -8.31 -19.38
C ALA A 225 28.16 -7.99 -19.44
N ILE A 226 28.80 -7.79 -18.28
CA ILE A 226 30.26 -7.57 -18.19
C ILE A 226 31.03 -8.81 -18.67
N HIS A 227 30.55 -10.02 -18.38
CA HIS A 227 31.17 -11.25 -18.89
C HIS A 227 31.15 -11.32 -20.42
N ARG A 228 30.00 -11.04 -21.04
CA ARG A 228 29.77 -11.22 -22.49
C ARG A 228 30.24 -10.05 -23.34
N LYS A 229 30.14 -8.82 -22.82
CA LYS A 229 30.32 -7.56 -23.56
C LYS A 229 31.21 -6.55 -22.84
N GLY A 230 31.86 -6.93 -21.74
CA GLY A 230 32.77 -6.04 -21.01
C GLY A 230 34.17 -5.95 -21.61
N PHE A 231 34.52 -6.84 -22.54
CA PHE A 231 35.81 -6.80 -23.24
C PHE A 231 35.69 -6.08 -24.59
N THR A 232 36.74 -5.36 -24.98
CA THR A 232 36.81 -4.72 -26.31
C THR A 232 37.09 -5.74 -27.41
N ARG A 233 37.96 -6.74 -27.15
CA ARG A 233 38.31 -7.81 -28.08
C ARG A 233 38.10 -9.19 -27.46
N ALA A 234 37.53 -10.15 -28.19
CA ALA A 234 37.30 -11.48 -27.65
C ALA A 234 38.62 -12.25 -27.42
N PHE A 235 38.79 -12.88 -26.26
CA PHE A 235 39.98 -13.66 -25.88
C PHE A 235 40.10 -15.05 -26.56
N GLY A 236 39.23 -15.39 -27.51
CA GLY A 236 39.16 -16.72 -28.14
C GLY A 236 38.76 -17.85 -27.18
N GLY A 237 37.83 -18.72 -27.60
CA GLY A 237 37.39 -19.89 -26.80
C GLY A 237 36.19 -19.66 -25.89
N ALA A 238 35.16 -18.95 -26.37
CA ALA A 238 33.86 -18.90 -25.68
C ALA A 238 33.10 -20.23 -25.82
N THR A 239 33.58 -21.28 -25.16
CA THR A 239 32.82 -22.51 -24.88
C THR A 239 32.89 -22.76 -23.38
N HIS A 240 31.88 -22.29 -22.66
CA HIS A 240 31.22 -22.84 -21.45
C HIS A 240 31.94 -23.67 -20.36
N THR A 241 33.25 -23.92 -20.36
CA THR A 241 33.87 -24.91 -19.45
C THR A 241 34.84 -24.34 -18.40
N ASP A 242 34.99 -23.02 -18.31
CA ASP A 242 36.09 -22.42 -17.54
C ASP A 242 35.80 -22.09 -16.06
N ASP A 243 34.59 -22.40 -15.55
CA ASP A 243 34.20 -22.15 -14.15
C ASP A 243 34.03 -23.42 -13.29
N ALA A 244 34.24 -24.61 -13.83
CA ALA A 244 34.42 -25.81 -13.01
C ALA A 244 35.92 -25.96 -12.72
N LEU A 245 36.39 -25.47 -11.56
CA LEU A 245 37.56 -25.94 -10.78
C LEU A 245 38.08 -24.80 -9.87
N SER A 246 37.30 -24.48 -8.83
CA SER A 246 37.81 -23.84 -7.60
C SER A 246 36.88 -24.14 -6.43
N LEU A 247 36.99 -25.34 -5.87
CA LEU A 247 36.74 -25.62 -4.44
C LEU A 247 37.54 -26.88 -4.11
N GLY A 248 38.79 -26.68 -3.68
CA GLY A 248 39.56 -27.72 -3.04
C GLY A 248 39.12 -27.86 -1.58
N SER A 249 38.69 -29.04 -1.21
CA SER A 249 38.84 -29.58 0.14
C SER A 249 39.01 -31.11 0.03
N PRO A 250 39.73 -31.73 0.98
CA PRO A 250 40.57 -32.88 0.69
C PRO A 250 39.82 -34.21 0.70
N VAL A 251 40.28 -35.11 -0.17
CA VAL A 251 40.30 -36.58 -0.08
C VAL A 251 39.10 -37.25 0.63
N ARG A 252 38.24 -37.93 -0.15
CA ARG A 252 37.73 -39.27 0.19
C ARG A 252 37.24 -40.02 -1.05
N SER A 253 37.47 -41.33 -1.00
CA SER A 253 37.37 -42.37 -2.04
C SER A 253 35.94 -42.63 -2.54
N PRO A 254 35.75 -43.50 -3.57
CA PRO A 254 34.57 -43.52 -4.41
C PRO A 254 33.44 -44.32 -3.77
N ASP A 255 32.23 -43.76 -3.79
CA ASP A 255 31.03 -44.57 -3.73
C ASP A 255 29.97 -44.02 -4.68
N GLN A 256 29.37 -44.96 -5.40
CA GLN A 256 28.35 -44.73 -6.41
C GLN A 256 27.03 -44.40 -5.74
N SER A 257 26.35 -43.34 -6.20
CA SER A 257 24.91 -43.37 -6.54
C SER A 257 24.43 -41.96 -6.90
N LEU A 258 23.68 -41.90 -8.01
CA LEU A 258 22.44 -41.14 -8.22
C LEU A 258 22.50 -39.66 -7.81
N ASP A 259 22.43 -38.69 -8.74
CA ASP A 259 21.16 -38.38 -9.38
C ASP A 259 21.32 -37.80 -10.79
N ARG A 260 20.56 -38.38 -11.72
CA ARG A 260 20.07 -37.70 -12.92
C ARG A 260 18.87 -36.88 -12.47
N GLU A 261 18.96 -35.55 -12.49
CA GLU A 261 17.75 -34.71 -12.57
C GLU A 261 17.96 -33.53 -13.52
N THR A 262 17.37 -33.73 -14.71
CA THR A 262 16.50 -32.78 -15.41
C THR A 262 17.00 -31.35 -15.64
N ALA A 263 17.55 -31.18 -16.83
CA ALA A 263 17.39 -29.97 -17.62
C ALA A 263 15.89 -29.70 -17.88
N HIS A 264 15.23 -29.00 -16.96
CA HIS A 264 13.99 -28.25 -17.21
C HIS A 264 13.84 -27.15 -16.16
N SER A 265 14.37 -25.97 -16.46
CA SER A 265 13.64 -24.74 -16.16
C SER A 265 13.83 -23.77 -17.32
N SER A 266 12.82 -23.75 -18.17
CA SER A 266 12.52 -22.62 -19.02
C SER A 266 12.15 -21.46 -18.08
N SER A 267 13.13 -20.70 -17.60
CA SER A 267 12.85 -19.37 -17.09
C SER A 267 12.49 -18.50 -18.28
N GLN A 268 11.20 -18.47 -18.61
CA GLN A 268 10.64 -17.33 -19.32
C GLN A 268 11.04 -16.07 -18.52
N PRO A 269 11.50 -15.00 -19.18
CA PRO A 269 11.70 -13.73 -18.49
C PRO A 269 10.35 -13.32 -17.90
N LEU A 270 10.27 -13.27 -16.58
CA LEU A 270 9.16 -12.64 -15.85
C LEU A 270 9.32 -11.14 -16.03
N THR A 271 8.92 -10.64 -17.20
CA THR A 271 8.30 -9.33 -17.44
C THR A 271 8.38 -9.04 -18.96
N PRO A 272 7.26 -8.67 -19.61
CA PRO A 272 7.35 -7.78 -20.77
C PRO A 272 8.08 -6.52 -20.30
N GLU A 273 8.87 -5.89 -21.16
CA GLU A 273 9.41 -4.54 -20.92
C GLU A 273 8.22 -3.55 -20.79
N THR A 274 7.55 -3.54 -19.64
CA THR A 274 6.58 -2.52 -19.28
C THR A 274 7.42 -1.25 -19.13
N GLU A 275 7.21 -0.28 -20.02
CA GLU A 275 7.82 1.04 -19.98
C GLU A 275 7.83 1.52 -18.53
N SER A 276 9.01 1.55 -17.92
CA SER A 276 9.12 2.00 -16.53
C SER A 276 8.69 3.46 -16.49
N PRO A 277 7.85 3.87 -15.52
CA PRO A 277 7.37 5.25 -15.46
C PRO A 277 8.56 6.20 -15.48
N GLU A 278 8.48 7.21 -16.36
CA GLU A 278 9.52 8.23 -16.44
C GLU A 278 9.42 9.14 -15.22
N TYR A 279 10.50 9.17 -14.43
CA TYR A 279 10.67 10.10 -13.31
C TYR A 279 11.50 11.29 -13.78
N PRO A 280 10.89 12.47 -14.04
CA PRO A 280 11.60 13.64 -14.56
C PRO A 280 12.76 14.10 -13.67
N GLU A 281 12.61 13.96 -12.35
CA GLU A 281 13.62 14.32 -11.35
C GLU A 281 14.92 13.52 -11.48
N LEU A 282 14.86 12.29 -12.03
CA LEU A 282 16.05 11.45 -12.22
C LEU A 282 16.82 11.79 -13.50
N ARG A 283 16.21 12.55 -14.43
CA ARG A 283 16.84 12.87 -15.73
C ARG A 283 18.14 13.64 -15.58
N GLY A 284 18.22 14.57 -14.62
CA GLY A 284 19.42 15.37 -14.37
C GLY A 284 20.62 14.52 -13.94
N ILE A 285 20.39 13.56 -13.04
CA ILE A 285 21.42 12.66 -12.52
C ILE A 285 21.85 11.64 -13.60
N MET A 286 20.92 11.22 -14.45
CA MET A 286 21.13 10.18 -15.45
C MET A 286 21.61 10.70 -16.81
N ALA A 287 21.86 12.02 -16.95
CA ALA A 287 22.23 12.65 -18.22
C ALA A 287 23.66 12.31 -18.71
N HIS A 288 24.51 11.77 -17.84
CA HIS A 288 25.93 11.54 -18.11
C HIS A 288 26.27 10.10 -18.54
N ALA A 289 25.42 9.48 -19.36
CA ALA A 289 25.71 8.15 -19.88
C ALA A 289 26.94 8.19 -20.81
N GLU A 290 27.99 7.45 -20.45
CA GLU A 290 29.13 7.18 -21.33
C GLU A 290 28.60 6.51 -22.61
N PRO A 291 29.08 6.87 -23.80
CA PRO A 291 28.71 6.17 -25.01
C PRO A 291 29.29 4.75 -24.98
N LEU A 292 28.54 3.77 -25.49
CA LEU A 292 29.07 2.42 -25.70
C LEU A 292 30.27 2.51 -26.66
N PRO A 293 31.47 2.03 -26.27
CA PRO A 293 32.62 2.02 -27.17
C PRO A 293 32.34 1.14 -28.39
N GLU A 294 32.82 1.57 -29.56
CA GLU A 294 32.72 0.75 -30.77
C GLU A 294 33.46 -0.58 -30.61
N PRO A 295 32.89 -1.70 -31.08
CA PRO A 295 33.56 -2.98 -31.05
C PRO A 295 34.78 -2.95 -31.96
N ALA A 296 35.89 -3.52 -31.48
CA ALA A 296 37.10 -3.61 -32.27
C ALA A 296 37.00 -4.81 -33.24
N GLU A 297 37.29 -4.56 -34.53
CA GLU A 297 37.22 -5.59 -35.58
C GLU A 297 38.52 -6.43 -35.68
N ASP A 298 39.62 -5.94 -35.11
CA ASP A 298 40.93 -6.60 -35.15
C ASP A 298 41.05 -7.75 -34.15
N GLY A 299 41.77 -8.81 -34.55
CA GLY A 299 41.99 -9.97 -33.69
C GLY A 299 42.82 -9.61 -32.45
N ILE A 300 42.51 -10.21 -31.29
CA ILE A 300 43.22 -9.88 -30.05
C ILE A 300 44.74 -10.09 -30.14
N MET A 301 45.18 -11.13 -30.85
CA MET A 301 46.61 -11.40 -31.03
C MET A 301 47.29 -10.40 -31.97
N GLU A 302 46.60 -9.96 -33.03
CA GLU A 302 47.11 -8.94 -33.96
C GLU A 302 47.27 -7.61 -33.23
N TRP A 303 46.30 -7.26 -32.39
CA TRP A 303 46.33 -6.06 -31.58
C TRP A 303 47.44 -6.07 -30.53
N VAL A 304 47.60 -7.17 -29.77
CA VAL A 304 48.70 -7.28 -28.78
C VAL A 304 50.05 -7.19 -29.49
N THR A 305 50.20 -7.83 -30.65
CA THR A 305 51.42 -7.75 -31.48
C THR A 305 51.70 -6.31 -31.92
N TYR A 306 50.68 -5.60 -32.40
CA TYR A 306 50.77 -4.20 -32.81
C TYR A 306 51.22 -3.30 -31.64
N LYS A 307 50.59 -3.44 -30.47
CA LYS A 307 50.94 -2.67 -29.27
C LYS A 307 52.33 -3.00 -28.75
N TYR A 308 52.70 -4.28 -28.72
CA TYR A 308 54.03 -4.73 -28.33
C TYR A 308 55.10 -4.08 -29.22
N ASN A 309 54.97 -4.17 -30.54
CA ASN A 309 55.93 -3.60 -31.48
C ASN A 309 56.07 -2.07 -31.35
N ARG A 310 54.99 -1.35 -31.03
CA ARG A 310 55.03 0.10 -30.78
C ARG A 310 55.55 0.51 -29.41
N SER A 311 55.62 -0.44 -28.48
CA SER A 311 56.10 -0.22 -27.11
C SER A 311 57.58 -0.54 -26.92
N LYS A 312 58.24 -1.09 -27.94
CA LYS A 312 59.67 -1.43 -27.92
C LYS A 312 60.50 -0.17 -27.67
N GLY A 313 61.15 -0.12 -26.50
CA GLY A 313 62.08 0.94 -26.11
C GLY A 313 63.54 0.47 -26.19
N PHE A 314 64.42 1.15 -25.46
CA PHE A 314 65.84 0.79 -25.33
C PHE A 314 66.09 -0.43 -24.41
N GLU A 315 65.04 -1.17 -24.05
CA GLU A 315 65.12 -2.32 -23.15
C GLU A 315 65.75 -3.54 -23.84
N ILE A 316 66.62 -4.26 -23.13
CA ILE A 316 67.29 -5.47 -23.64
C ILE A 316 66.52 -6.69 -23.12
N GLY A 317 65.69 -7.29 -23.97
CA GLY A 317 65.03 -8.57 -23.70
C GLY A 317 63.90 -8.53 -22.66
N THR A 318 63.45 -7.34 -22.22
CA THR A 318 62.29 -7.15 -21.34
C THR A 318 61.16 -6.42 -22.05
N THR A 319 59.95 -6.52 -21.48
CA THR A 319 58.77 -5.77 -21.92
C THR A 319 58.63 -4.46 -21.15
N ASN A 320 58.28 -3.38 -21.85
CA ASN A 320 57.95 -2.10 -21.23
C ASN A 320 56.88 -2.27 -20.13
N PRO A 321 57.13 -1.85 -18.87
CA PRO A 321 56.19 -2.01 -17.76
C PRO A 321 54.81 -1.35 -17.98
N SER A 322 54.73 -0.33 -18.84
CA SER A 322 53.48 0.38 -19.15
C SER A 322 52.59 -0.35 -20.16
N LEU A 323 53.12 -1.36 -20.86
CA LEU A 323 52.38 -2.08 -21.90
C LEU A 323 51.17 -2.83 -21.31
N MET A 324 51.37 -3.61 -20.24
CA MET A 324 50.29 -4.41 -19.65
C MET A 324 49.13 -3.55 -19.10
N PRO A 325 49.38 -2.48 -18.32
CA PRO A 325 48.32 -1.53 -17.95
C PRO A 325 47.59 -0.93 -19.15
N SER A 326 48.31 -0.55 -20.21
CA SER A 326 47.70 0.02 -21.42
C SER A 326 46.79 -0.99 -22.13
N LEU A 327 47.22 -2.25 -22.25
CA LEU A 327 46.40 -3.32 -22.82
C LEU A 327 45.14 -3.54 -21.97
N PHE A 328 45.28 -3.60 -20.64
CA PHE A 328 44.13 -3.78 -19.76
C PHE A 328 43.13 -2.63 -19.85
N ALA A 329 43.60 -1.39 -19.84
CA ALA A 329 42.77 -0.20 -19.91
C ALA A 329 41.94 -0.14 -21.20
N GLU A 330 42.55 -0.51 -22.34
CA GLU A 330 41.84 -0.59 -23.62
C GLU A 330 40.86 -1.76 -23.67
N GLN A 331 41.19 -2.87 -23.01
CA GLN A 331 40.36 -4.06 -22.99
C GLN A 331 39.13 -3.92 -22.08
N SER A 332 39.18 -3.05 -21.07
CA SER A 332 38.08 -2.77 -20.12
C SER A 332 37.27 -1.51 -20.46
N ARG A 333 37.42 -0.93 -21.66
CA ARG A 333 36.74 0.32 -22.05
C ARG A 333 35.22 0.29 -21.86
N ALA A 334 34.58 -0.85 -22.12
CA ALA A 334 33.13 -1.01 -22.01
C ALA A 334 32.62 -1.09 -20.57
N TRP A 335 33.48 -1.22 -19.56
CA TRP A 335 33.05 -1.36 -18.16
C TRP A 335 32.29 -0.14 -17.65
N GLY A 336 32.71 1.07 -18.03
CA GLY A 336 32.03 2.31 -17.62
C GLY A 336 30.59 2.37 -18.09
N PHE A 337 30.34 2.17 -19.39
CA PHE A 337 28.99 2.09 -19.97
C PHE A 337 28.09 1.07 -19.26
N HIS A 338 28.53 -0.19 -19.13
CA HIS A 338 27.70 -1.24 -18.54
C HIS A 338 27.41 -0.97 -17.06
N THR A 339 28.38 -0.44 -16.32
CA THR A 339 28.21 -0.05 -14.92
C THR A 339 27.23 1.09 -14.78
N GLN A 340 27.36 2.16 -15.56
CA GLN A 340 26.42 3.29 -15.50
C GLN A 340 24.99 2.89 -15.88
N ASN A 341 24.84 2.04 -16.90
CA ASN A 341 23.53 1.51 -17.29
C ASN A 341 22.91 0.64 -16.17
N HIS A 342 23.71 -0.22 -15.54
CA HIS A 342 23.28 -1.02 -14.39
C HIS A 342 22.84 -0.14 -13.22
N MET A 343 23.70 0.80 -12.80
CA MET A 343 23.40 1.74 -11.71
C MET A 343 22.13 2.55 -12.01
N THR A 344 21.99 3.05 -13.23
CA THR A 344 20.79 3.77 -13.68
C THR A 344 19.53 2.93 -13.52
N LYS A 345 19.55 1.67 -13.97
CA LYS A 345 18.41 0.75 -13.83
C LYS A 345 18.08 0.49 -12.36
N VAL A 346 19.10 0.20 -11.53
CA VAL A 346 18.91 -0.08 -10.10
C VAL A 346 18.30 1.13 -9.38
N ILE A 347 18.84 2.33 -9.62
CA ILE A 347 18.32 3.58 -9.05
C ILE A 347 16.85 3.79 -9.45
N ARG A 348 16.50 3.60 -10.73
CA ARG A 348 15.10 3.72 -11.18
C ARG A 348 14.17 2.74 -10.46
N LYS A 349 14.59 1.48 -10.31
CA LYS A 349 13.79 0.45 -9.63
C LYS A 349 13.61 0.77 -8.14
N ILE A 350 14.66 1.21 -7.44
CA ILE A 350 14.58 1.60 -6.04
C ILE A 350 13.72 2.86 -5.84
N HIS A 351 13.86 3.85 -6.73
CA HIS A 351 13.03 5.05 -6.71
C HIS A 351 11.55 4.73 -6.93
N HIS A 352 11.26 3.87 -7.92
CA HIS A 352 9.90 3.40 -8.18
C HIS A 352 9.33 2.60 -7.01
N PHE A 353 10.13 1.70 -6.43
CA PHE A 353 9.76 0.95 -5.23
C PHE A 353 9.40 1.89 -4.07
N ASN A 354 10.23 2.89 -3.77
CA ASN A 354 9.96 3.85 -2.70
C ASN A 354 8.64 4.60 -2.92
N TYR A 355 8.36 5.05 -4.14
CA TYR A 355 7.09 5.68 -4.47
C TYR A 355 5.91 4.72 -4.27
N LYS A 356 6.03 3.47 -4.73
CA LYS A 356 4.96 2.46 -4.60
C LYS A 356 4.70 2.05 -3.16
N VAL A 357 5.73 1.90 -2.32
CA VAL A 357 5.55 1.64 -0.89
C VAL A 357 4.90 2.82 -0.19
N LEU A 358 5.28 4.05 -0.56
CA LEU A 358 4.64 5.25 -0.03
C LEU A 358 3.15 5.28 -0.40
N GLN A 359 2.82 5.03 -1.67
CA GLN A 359 1.44 4.95 -2.15
C GLN A 359 0.62 3.89 -1.41
N TYR A 360 1.20 2.71 -1.14
CA TYR A 360 0.53 1.66 -0.37
C TYR A 360 0.37 1.98 1.13
N CYS A 361 1.25 2.83 1.68
CA CYS A 361 1.17 3.27 3.07
C CYS A 361 0.20 4.44 3.26
N CYS A 362 -0.02 5.25 2.22
CA CYS A 362 -0.94 6.37 2.21
C CYS A 362 -2.34 5.91 1.76
N ASN A 363 -3.39 6.27 2.51
CA ASN A 363 -4.78 6.03 2.08
C ASN A 363 -5.30 7.12 1.13
N ASP A 364 -4.50 8.15 0.88
CA ASP A 364 -4.84 9.36 0.15
C ASP A 364 -3.71 9.68 -0.84
N ASP A 365 -4.03 9.67 -2.14
CA ASP A 365 -3.08 9.96 -3.22
C ASP A 365 -2.52 11.40 -3.11
N ALA A 366 -3.32 12.37 -2.65
CA ALA A 366 -2.87 13.75 -2.51
C ALA A 366 -1.83 13.89 -1.38
N LEU A 367 -2.00 13.15 -0.28
CA LEU A 367 -0.99 13.07 0.79
C LEU A 367 0.30 12.42 0.26
N CYS A 368 0.17 11.35 -0.54
CA CYS A 368 1.31 10.65 -1.13
C CYS A 368 2.15 11.60 -2.01
N GLU A 369 1.52 12.35 -2.91
CA GLU A 369 2.20 13.33 -3.78
C GLU A 369 2.92 14.42 -2.98
N ARG A 370 2.26 15.03 -1.99
CA ARG A 370 2.88 16.07 -1.14
C ARG A 370 4.07 15.54 -0.33
N LEU A 371 3.99 14.29 0.14
CA LEU A 371 5.11 13.63 0.81
C LEU A 371 6.24 13.32 -0.18
N TRP A 372 5.92 12.87 -1.39
CA TRP A 372 6.89 12.55 -2.42
C TRP A 372 7.70 13.78 -2.83
N GLU A 373 7.05 14.93 -3.05
CA GLU A 373 7.71 16.21 -3.34
C GLU A 373 8.75 16.60 -2.27
N LYS A 374 8.50 16.25 -1.01
CA LYS A 374 9.44 16.50 0.10
C LYS A 374 10.52 15.42 0.24
N LEU A 375 10.26 14.20 -0.20
CA LEU A 375 11.19 13.07 -0.12
C LEU A 375 12.17 13.02 -1.29
N VAL A 376 11.81 13.52 -2.47
CA VAL A 376 12.70 13.52 -3.65
C VAL A 376 14.01 14.30 -3.39
N PRO A 377 14.01 15.56 -2.90
CA PRO A 377 15.25 16.32 -2.72
C PRO A 377 16.34 15.64 -1.88
N PRO A 378 16.06 14.97 -0.74
CA PRO A 378 17.08 14.23 -0.02
C PRO A 378 17.50 12.90 -0.67
N LEU A 379 16.71 12.32 -1.57
CA LEU A 379 17.06 11.09 -2.29
C LEU A 379 18.13 11.33 -3.37
N LEU A 380 18.01 12.45 -4.11
CA LEU A 380 18.86 12.75 -5.27
C LEU A 380 20.37 12.71 -4.97
N PRO A 381 20.89 13.36 -3.90
CA PRO A 381 22.33 13.32 -3.59
C PRO A 381 22.85 11.93 -3.23
N VAL A 382 21.99 11.05 -2.72
CA VAL A 382 22.37 9.66 -2.40
C VAL A 382 22.57 8.86 -3.69
N TYR A 383 21.69 9.06 -4.67
CA TYR A 383 21.82 8.44 -5.99
C TYR A 383 23.06 8.95 -6.73
N GLU A 384 23.33 10.26 -6.69
CA GLU A 384 24.56 10.85 -7.25
C GLU A 384 25.80 10.22 -6.63
N LYS A 385 25.85 10.13 -5.30
CA LYS A 385 26.98 9.52 -4.58
C LYS A 385 27.20 8.05 -4.95
N ALA A 386 26.13 7.28 -5.18
CA ALA A 386 26.22 5.90 -5.62
C ALA A 386 26.83 5.79 -7.04
N LEU A 387 26.44 6.70 -7.95
CA LEU A 387 27.00 6.79 -9.30
C LEU A 387 28.46 7.24 -9.31
N GLU A 388 28.82 8.21 -8.46
CA GLU A 388 30.20 8.65 -8.25
C GLU A 388 31.07 7.49 -7.75
N GLN A 389 30.59 6.71 -6.77
CA GLN A 389 31.31 5.52 -6.29
C GLN A 389 31.50 4.50 -7.41
N ALA A 390 30.47 4.23 -8.21
CA ALA A 390 30.57 3.29 -9.32
C ALA A 390 31.59 3.76 -10.38
N SER A 391 31.59 5.06 -10.67
CA SER A 391 32.55 5.69 -11.59
C SER A 391 33.97 5.65 -11.05
N PHE A 392 34.15 5.87 -9.75
CA PHE A 392 35.43 5.73 -9.06
C PHE A 392 35.98 4.29 -9.12
N LEU A 393 35.13 3.28 -8.97
CA LEU A 393 35.54 1.87 -9.11
C LEU A 393 36.02 1.55 -10.54
N VAL A 394 35.35 2.10 -11.56
CA VAL A 394 35.79 1.97 -12.96
C VAL A 394 37.16 2.62 -13.15
N GLU A 395 37.36 3.81 -12.59
CA GLU A 395 38.61 4.57 -12.70
C GLU A 395 39.79 3.83 -12.05
N ILE A 396 39.60 3.29 -10.84
CA ILE A 396 40.63 2.51 -10.14
C ILE A 396 41.03 1.29 -10.94
N GLU A 397 40.07 0.50 -11.43
CA GLU A 397 40.39 -0.73 -12.14
C GLU A 397 41.02 -0.43 -13.51
N ARG A 398 40.52 0.57 -14.24
CA ARG A 398 40.97 0.86 -15.62
C ARG A 398 42.31 1.60 -15.67
N HIS A 399 42.54 2.57 -14.79
CA HIS A 399 43.71 3.45 -14.85
C HIS A 399 44.68 3.28 -13.67
N GLY A 400 44.32 2.47 -12.67
CA GLY A 400 45.17 2.16 -11.53
C GLY A 400 46.29 1.15 -11.85
N ASN A 401 47.09 0.88 -10.83
CA ASN A 401 48.17 -0.12 -10.92
C ASN A 401 47.58 -1.53 -10.98
N LEU A 402 48.00 -2.31 -11.98
CA LEU A 402 47.61 -3.71 -12.08
C LEU A 402 48.22 -4.51 -10.93
N MET A 403 47.37 -4.87 -9.98
CA MET A 403 47.76 -5.64 -8.80
C MET A 403 46.69 -6.67 -8.46
N THR A 404 47.13 -7.83 -7.99
CA THR A 404 46.25 -8.88 -7.48
C THR A 404 46.94 -9.65 -6.37
N MET A 405 46.22 -9.85 -5.26
CA MET A 405 46.60 -10.75 -4.17
C MET A 405 45.91 -12.11 -4.31
N ASN A 406 45.13 -12.31 -5.38
CA ASN A 406 44.40 -13.54 -5.60
C ASN A 406 45.36 -14.66 -6.04
N HIS A 407 45.49 -15.69 -5.20
CA HIS A 407 46.36 -16.84 -5.43
C HIS A 407 46.06 -17.60 -6.73
N TYR A 408 44.84 -17.50 -7.27
CA TYR A 408 44.46 -18.12 -8.53
C TYR A 408 45.10 -17.46 -9.76
N PHE A 409 45.62 -16.23 -9.67
CA PHE A 409 46.23 -15.56 -10.81
C PHE A 409 47.40 -16.36 -11.39
N ALA A 410 48.37 -16.75 -10.55
CA ALA A 410 49.51 -17.54 -10.98
C ALA A 410 49.09 -18.90 -11.56
N GLN A 411 48.05 -19.53 -10.97
CA GLN A 411 47.49 -20.77 -11.48
C GLN A 411 46.83 -20.59 -12.85
N ASN A 412 46.10 -19.50 -13.06
CA ASN A 412 45.45 -19.19 -14.35
C ASN A 412 46.47 -18.97 -15.45
N VAL A 413 47.55 -18.21 -15.16
CA VAL A 413 48.65 -17.99 -16.12
C VAL A 413 49.31 -19.32 -16.47
N ARG A 414 49.60 -20.16 -15.47
CA ARG A 414 50.18 -21.50 -15.71
C ARG A 414 49.27 -22.35 -16.59
N LYS A 415 47.97 -22.42 -16.29
CA LYS A 415 46.98 -23.17 -17.09
C LYS A 415 46.89 -22.65 -18.53
N ALA A 416 46.91 -21.33 -18.72
CA ALA A 416 46.90 -20.73 -20.06
C ALA A 416 48.14 -21.13 -20.88
N ARG A 417 49.33 -21.07 -20.27
CA ARG A 417 50.59 -21.51 -20.88
C ARG A 417 50.57 -23.00 -21.21
N GLU A 418 50.10 -23.85 -20.30
CA GLU A 418 49.96 -25.30 -20.50
C GLU A 418 49.00 -25.61 -21.66
N ALA A 419 47.83 -24.95 -21.71
CA ALA A 419 46.86 -25.13 -22.78
C ALA A 419 47.42 -24.71 -24.15
N ARG A 420 48.15 -23.58 -24.19
CA ARG A 420 48.82 -23.10 -25.40
C ARG A 420 49.88 -24.08 -25.90
N LEU A 421 50.74 -24.57 -25.01
CA LEU A 421 51.76 -25.56 -25.35
C LEU A 421 51.10 -26.85 -25.87
N LYS A 422 50.04 -27.32 -25.21
CA LYS A 422 49.29 -28.50 -25.65
C LYS A 422 48.75 -28.33 -27.08
N LEU A 423 48.10 -27.21 -27.40
CA LEU A 423 47.60 -26.93 -28.75
C LEU A 423 48.72 -26.90 -29.79
N GLN A 424 49.89 -26.37 -29.44
CA GLN A 424 51.06 -26.36 -30.33
C GLN A 424 51.62 -27.76 -30.59
N LEU A 425 51.63 -28.61 -29.57
CA LEU A 425 52.07 -30.00 -29.70
C LEU A 425 51.07 -30.86 -30.49
N GLU A 426 49.76 -30.67 -30.27
CA GLU A 426 48.69 -31.35 -31.01
C GLU A 426 48.69 -30.97 -32.50
N ALA A 427 49.15 -29.77 -32.85
CA ALA A 427 49.27 -29.31 -34.22
C ALA A 427 50.48 -29.91 -34.98
N LEU A 428 51.38 -30.63 -34.30
CA LEU A 428 52.54 -31.25 -34.96
C LEU A 428 52.11 -32.47 -35.78
N ASN A 429 52.65 -32.58 -37.00
CA ASN A 429 52.41 -33.74 -37.88
C ASN A 429 52.84 -35.09 -37.27
N SER A 430 53.72 -35.08 -36.26
CA SER A 430 54.13 -36.29 -35.54
C SER A 430 53.20 -36.69 -34.40
N TRP A 431 52.20 -35.87 -34.06
CA TRP A 431 51.15 -36.24 -33.12
C TRP A 431 50.28 -37.35 -33.73
N GLN A 432 50.54 -38.59 -33.33
CA GLN A 432 49.80 -39.77 -33.79
C GLN A 432 49.02 -40.39 -32.64
N THR A 433 47.71 -40.54 -32.83
CA THR A 433 46.76 -41.15 -31.88
C THR A 433 46.14 -42.46 -32.40
N GLU A 434 46.75 -43.07 -33.43
CA GLU A 434 46.25 -44.33 -33.98
C GLU A 434 46.52 -45.49 -33.02
N GLY A 435 45.46 -46.12 -32.50
CA GLY A 435 45.54 -47.36 -31.72
C GLY A 435 45.14 -47.28 -30.24
N GLY A 436 44.61 -46.15 -29.75
CA GLY A 436 44.12 -46.03 -28.36
C GLY A 436 45.23 -45.96 -27.28
N GLY A 437 46.50 -45.84 -27.69
CA GLY A 437 47.64 -45.59 -26.81
C GLY A 437 47.96 -44.10 -26.61
N GLU A 438 48.92 -43.82 -25.73
CA GLU A 438 49.42 -42.45 -25.49
C GLU A 438 50.04 -41.84 -26.77
N PRO A 439 49.86 -40.53 -27.01
CA PRO A 439 50.36 -39.87 -28.22
C PRO A 439 51.89 -39.88 -28.25
N LEU A 440 52.47 -40.36 -29.36
CA LEU A 440 53.91 -40.34 -29.60
C LEU A 440 54.33 -39.03 -30.27
N LEU A 441 55.42 -38.41 -29.80
CA LEU A 441 55.98 -37.17 -30.35
C LEU A 441 57.48 -37.35 -30.62
N ARG A 442 57.96 -36.87 -31.77
CA ARG A 442 59.40 -36.90 -32.08
C ARG A 442 60.08 -35.69 -31.43
N LEU A 443 61.16 -35.93 -30.68
CA LEU A 443 61.91 -34.87 -29.99
C LEU A 443 62.37 -33.73 -30.92
N LYS A 444 62.79 -34.05 -32.14
CA LYS A 444 63.20 -33.05 -33.14
C LYS A 444 62.06 -32.11 -33.57
N ASP A 445 60.82 -32.59 -33.55
CA ASP A 445 59.65 -31.80 -33.95
C ASP A 445 59.23 -30.87 -32.80
N ILE A 446 59.47 -31.27 -31.54
CA ILE A 446 59.29 -30.44 -30.34
C ILE A 446 60.25 -29.24 -30.35
N LEU A 447 61.51 -29.44 -30.74
CA LEU A 447 62.48 -28.35 -30.83
C LEU A 447 62.10 -27.32 -31.91
N GLY A 448 61.36 -27.73 -32.93
CA GLY A 448 60.80 -26.83 -33.95
C GLY A 448 59.63 -25.96 -33.45
N VAL A 449 59.03 -26.29 -32.29
CA VAL A 449 57.98 -25.49 -31.63
C VAL A 449 58.56 -24.28 -30.90
N VAL A 450 59.87 -24.24 -30.69
CA VAL A 450 60.56 -23.11 -30.06
C VAL A 450 60.47 -21.90 -30.99
N MET A 451 59.53 -21.01 -30.67
CA MET A 451 59.25 -19.78 -31.38
C MET A 451 60.30 -18.69 -31.11
N SER A 452 60.22 -17.60 -31.87
CA SER A 452 61.05 -16.43 -31.64
C SER A 452 60.80 -15.85 -30.23
N ASN A 453 61.81 -15.20 -29.66
CA ASN A 453 61.68 -14.56 -28.33
C ASN A 453 60.53 -13.53 -28.32
N ASP A 454 60.33 -12.82 -29.43
CA ASP A 454 59.27 -11.82 -29.59
C ASP A 454 57.89 -12.49 -29.60
N ASP A 455 57.71 -13.57 -30.36
CA ASP A 455 56.43 -14.29 -30.44
C ASP A 455 56.06 -14.93 -29.10
N HIS A 456 57.05 -15.50 -28.40
CA HIS A 456 56.86 -16.03 -27.06
C HIS A 456 56.40 -14.93 -26.10
N THR A 457 57.02 -13.76 -26.17
CA THR A 457 56.68 -12.61 -25.32
C THR A 457 55.25 -12.13 -25.58
N ILE A 458 54.84 -12.03 -26.85
CA ILE A 458 53.48 -11.63 -27.25
C ILE A 458 52.44 -12.61 -26.70
N GLN A 459 52.70 -13.92 -26.84
CA GLN A 459 51.80 -14.95 -26.32
C GLN A 459 51.72 -14.92 -24.78
N ASP A 460 52.84 -14.69 -24.10
CA ASP A 460 52.86 -14.59 -22.64
C ASP A 460 52.12 -13.34 -22.14
N LEU A 461 52.24 -12.21 -22.86
CA LEU A 461 51.46 -11.00 -22.60
C LEU A 461 49.96 -11.27 -22.72
N HIS A 462 49.53 -11.98 -23.76
CA HIS A 462 48.14 -12.38 -23.94
C HIS A 462 47.63 -13.28 -22.80
N ASP A 463 48.39 -14.34 -22.45
CA ASP A 463 48.01 -15.30 -21.42
C ASP A 463 47.92 -14.62 -20.03
N THR A 464 48.85 -13.70 -19.76
CA THR A 464 48.88 -12.87 -18.55
C THR A 464 47.69 -11.91 -18.51
N LEU A 465 47.41 -11.21 -19.61
CA LEU A 465 46.28 -10.30 -19.74
C LEU A 465 44.95 -11.04 -19.53
N LYS A 466 44.75 -12.17 -20.20
CA LYS A 466 43.55 -13.02 -20.08
C LYS A 466 43.33 -13.46 -18.63
N SER A 467 44.40 -13.92 -17.99
CA SER A 467 44.38 -14.40 -16.61
C SER A 467 44.08 -13.29 -15.60
N TYR A 468 44.72 -12.12 -15.77
CA TYR A 468 44.47 -10.96 -14.93
C TYR A 468 43.05 -10.43 -15.14
N TYR A 469 42.61 -10.30 -16.39
CA TYR A 469 41.27 -9.83 -16.74
C TYR A 469 40.17 -10.69 -16.12
N LYS A 470 40.31 -12.03 -16.14
CA LYS A 470 39.36 -12.93 -15.47
C LYS A 470 39.21 -12.62 -13.98
N VAL A 471 40.31 -12.36 -13.28
CA VAL A 471 40.30 -12.05 -11.84
C VAL A 471 39.76 -10.65 -11.57
N ALA A 472 40.26 -9.64 -12.28
CA ALA A 472 39.85 -8.26 -12.13
C ALA A 472 38.35 -8.08 -12.41
N ARG A 473 37.83 -8.72 -13.46
CA ARG A 473 36.40 -8.70 -13.80
C ARG A 473 35.52 -9.22 -12.67
N LYS A 474 35.85 -10.37 -12.09
CA LYS A 474 35.08 -10.95 -10.98
C LYS A 474 35.10 -10.02 -9.75
N ARG A 475 36.30 -9.55 -9.37
CA ARG A 475 36.47 -8.58 -8.29
C ARG A 475 35.67 -7.30 -8.52
N PHE A 476 35.72 -6.75 -9.74
CA PHE A 476 35.06 -5.51 -10.10
C PHE A 476 33.54 -5.63 -10.00
N VAL A 477 32.96 -6.70 -10.54
CA VAL A 477 31.51 -6.95 -10.45
C VAL A 477 31.08 -7.02 -8.99
N ASP A 478 31.78 -7.79 -8.16
CA ASP A 478 31.48 -7.86 -6.72
C ASP A 478 31.62 -6.50 -6.05
N ALA A 479 32.67 -5.72 -6.38
CA ALA A 479 32.89 -4.40 -5.82
C ALA A 479 31.77 -3.42 -6.17
N VAL A 480 31.28 -3.40 -7.41
CA VAL A 480 30.15 -2.55 -7.81
C VAL A 480 28.87 -2.98 -7.09
N CYS A 481 28.55 -4.28 -7.08
CA CYS A 481 27.35 -4.79 -6.43
C CYS A 481 27.35 -4.55 -4.91
N LEU A 482 28.50 -4.70 -4.22
CA LEU A 482 28.58 -4.53 -2.78
C LEU A 482 28.77 -3.08 -2.35
N GLN A 483 29.63 -2.32 -3.04
CA GLN A 483 29.99 -0.97 -2.60
C GLN A 483 29.11 0.11 -3.19
N ALA A 484 28.71 0.00 -4.47
CA ALA A 484 27.87 1.02 -5.11
C ALA A 484 26.38 0.70 -4.97
N VAL A 485 25.98 -0.55 -5.19
CA VAL A 485 24.57 -0.96 -5.08
C VAL A 485 24.18 -1.22 -3.63
N ASP A 486 24.74 -2.25 -2.98
CA ASP A 486 24.30 -2.65 -1.64
C ASP A 486 24.53 -1.53 -0.60
N HIS A 487 25.77 -1.06 -0.46
CA HIS A 487 26.09 -0.07 0.57
C HIS A 487 25.33 1.27 0.39
N PHE A 488 25.30 1.87 -0.81
CA PHE A 488 24.67 3.18 -0.98
C PHE A 488 23.16 3.12 -1.23
N LEU A 489 22.66 2.07 -1.89
CA LEU A 489 21.26 2.02 -2.33
C LEU A 489 20.37 1.07 -1.50
N VAL A 490 20.93 0.11 -0.75
CA VAL A 490 20.14 -0.91 -0.04
C VAL A 490 20.41 -0.90 1.47
N SER A 491 21.58 -1.37 1.90
CA SER A 491 21.89 -1.71 3.29
C SER A 491 22.47 -0.56 4.11
N GLY A 492 23.03 0.48 3.47
CA GLY A 492 23.67 1.57 4.19
C GLY A 492 22.72 2.45 4.99
N LYS A 493 23.25 3.11 6.03
CA LYS A 493 22.45 3.99 6.92
C LYS A 493 21.82 5.18 6.18
N THR A 494 22.45 5.63 5.10
CA THR A 494 21.98 6.73 4.25
C THR A 494 21.25 6.23 3.01
N SER A 495 20.91 4.94 2.95
CA SER A 495 20.22 4.37 1.80
C SER A 495 18.88 5.08 1.55
N PRO A 496 18.49 5.25 0.27
CA PRO A 496 17.21 5.84 -0.11
C PRO A 496 16.00 5.15 0.54
N LEU A 497 16.15 3.85 0.87
CA LEU A 497 15.13 3.03 1.52
C LEU A 497 14.83 3.45 2.97
N TRP A 498 15.74 4.19 3.62
CA TRP A 498 15.65 4.54 5.04
C TRP A 498 15.52 6.04 5.31
N ILE A 499 15.48 6.87 4.26
CA ILE A 499 15.37 8.34 4.41
C ILE A 499 14.04 8.71 5.05
N PHE A 500 12.94 8.12 4.57
CA PHE A 500 11.63 8.33 5.18
C PHE A 500 11.54 7.60 6.52
N SER A 501 11.57 8.38 7.60
CA SER A 501 11.67 7.86 8.96
C SER A 501 10.99 8.80 9.96
N PRO A 502 10.69 8.32 11.19
CA PRO A 502 10.19 9.19 12.25
C PRO A 502 11.11 10.40 12.54
N GLN A 503 12.43 10.24 12.35
CA GLN A 503 13.41 11.32 12.51
C GLN A 503 13.35 12.37 11.39
N PHE A 504 12.97 11.96 10.18
CA PHE A 504 12.72 12.87 9.08
C PHE A 504 11.51 13.76 9.39
N ILE A 505 10.43 13.15 9.89
CA ILE A 505 9.19 13.85 10.26
C ILE A 505 9.41 14.78 11.47
N SER A 506 10.21 14.37 12.45
CA SER A 506 10.44 15.20 13.65
C SER A 506 11.10 16.54 13.36
N LYS A 507 11.82 16.66 12.23
CA LYS A 507 12.51 17.87 11.77
C LYS A 507 11.59 18.83 11.01
N MET A 508 10.39 18.40 10.62
CA MET A 508 9.43 19.23 9.91
C MET A 508 8.87 20.32 10.83
N SER A 509 8.68 21.51 10.27
CA SER A 509 8.00 22.62 10.95
C SER A 509 6.48 22.40 10.96
N ASP A 510 5.77 23.06 11.88
CA ASP A 510 4.31 22.95 11.98
C ASP A 510 3.60 23.43 10.71
N ALA A 511 4.16 24.42 10.01
CA ALA A 511 3.65 24.88 8.72
C ALA A 511 3.77 23.81 7.63
N GLU A 512 4.89 23.07 7.59
CA GLU A 512 5.09 21.97 6.65
C GLU A 512 4.18 20.78 6.97
N LEU A 513 4.01 20.46 8.25
CA LEU A 513 3.08 19.41 8.68
C LEU A 513 1.65 19.69 8.25
N HIS A 514 1.22 20.96 8.40
CA HIS A 514 -0.11 21.37 7.96
C HIS A 514 -0.26 21.34 6.44
N GLN A 515 0.74 21.79 5.68
CA GLN A 515 0.72 21.73 4.22
C GLN A 515 0.65 20.30 3.69
N ILE A 516 1.34 19.35 4.34
CA ILE A 516 1.42 17.95 3.88
C ILE A 516 0.21 17.14 4.34
N ALA A 517 -0.11 17.17 5.64
CA ALA A 517 -1.04 16.26 6.28
C ALA A 517 -2.24 16.95 6.94
N GLY A 518 -2.39 18.27 6.79
CA GLY A 518 -3.55 19.00 7.30
C GLY A 518 -4.85 18.53 6.65
N ASP A 519 -5.89 18.38 7.46
CA ASP A 519 -7.23 18.11 6.95
C ASP A 519 -7.80 19.34 6.23
N GLU A 520 -8.54 19.10 5.15
CA GLU A 520 -9.35 20.13 4.49
C GLU A 520 -10.49 20.60 5.39
N ASP A 521 -10.90 21.86 5.25
CA ASP A 521 -11.96 22.49 6.05
C ASP A 521 -13.28 21.70 6.02
N GLU A 522 -13.63 21.10 4.87
CA GLU A 522 -14.81 20.26 4.72
C GLU A 522 -14.73 18.97 5.57
N THR A 523 -13.55 18.35 5.60
CA THR A 523 -13.29 17.13 6.37
C THR A 523 -13.33 17.42 7.87
N VAL A 524 -12.77 18.57 8.28
CA VAL A 524 -12.84 19.07 9.65
C VAL A 524 -14.29 19.30 10.08
N GLY A 525 -15.06 20.04 9.28
CA GLY A 525 -16.47 20.32 9.58
C GLY A 525 -17.31 19.05 9.68
N ARG A 526 -17.07 18.09 8.79
CA ARG A 526 -17.76 16.79 8.80
C ARG A 526 -17.40 15.96 10.02
N ARG A 527 -16.13 15.92 10.42
CA ARG A 527 -15.70 15.21 11.64
C ARG A 527 -16.37 15.80 12.88
N ILE A 528 -16.36 17.14 13.03
CA ILE A 528 -16.98 17.81 14.18
C ILE A 528 -18.48 17.48 14.27
N MET A 529 -19.18 17.49 13.13
CA MET A 529 -20.61 17.13 13.08
C MET A 529 -20.85 15.69 13.54
N LEU A 530 -20.06 14.74 13.03
CA LEU A 530 -20.18 13.32 13.39
C LEU A 530 -19.83 13.07 14.86
N GLU A 531 -18.76 13.67 15.38
CA GLU A 531 -18.36 13.55 16.78
C GLU A 531 -19.40 14.14 17.73
N THR A 532 -20.02 15.26 17.36
CA THR A 532 -21.10 15.90 18.13
C THR A 532 -22.35 15.02 18.18
N GLU A 533 -22.76 14.47 17.02
CA GLU A 533 -23.92 13.56 16.94
C GLU A 533 -23.65 12.27 17.72
N LEU A 534 -22.45 11.71 17.59
CA LEU A 534 -22.03 10.49 18.27
C LEU A 534 -21.93 10.69 19.79
N GLY A 535 -21.41 11.84 20.25
CA GLY A 535 -21.41 12.21 21.66
C GLY A 535 -22.82 12.31 22.23
N SER A 536 -23.75 12.91 21.48
CA SER A 536 -25.16 13.00 21.86
C SER A 536 -25.84 11.63 21.94
N LEU A 537 -25.56 10.74 20.98
CA LEU A 537 -26.10 9.38 20.96
C LEU A 537 -25.53 8.50 22.08
N ARG A 538 -24.22 8.60 22.37
CA ARG A 538 -23.60 7.88 23.50
C ARG A 538 -24.12 8.36 24.86
N ALA A 539 -24.38 9.66 25.01
CA ALA A 539 -25.06 10.18 26.19
C ALA A 539 -26.48 9.59 26.32
N GLY A 540 -27.21 9.48 25.20
CA GLY A 540 -28.50 8.80 25.14
C GLY A 540 -28.42 7.31 25.50
N GLU A 541 -27.43 6.58 24.98
CA GLU A 541 -27.20 5.16 25.28
C GLU A 541 -26.94 4.94 26.77
N LYS A 542 -26.12 5.78 27.41
CA LYS A 542 -25.85 5.69 28.85
C LYS A 542 -27.10 5.90 29.72
N ILE A 543 -28.06 6.70 29.25
CA ILE A 543 -29.35 6.86 29.94
C ILE A 543 -30.22 5.61 29.80
N LEU A 544 -30.07 4.85 28.70
CA LEU A 544 -30.84 3.64 28.43
C LEU A 544 -30.30 2.38 29.13
N GLU A 545 -29.06 2.42 29.63
CA GLU A 545 -28.46 1.33 30.42
C GLU A 545 -28.91 1.34 31.91
N ILE A 546 -29.58 2.41 32.35
CA ILE A 546 -30.19 2.56 33.69
C ILE A 546 -31.65 2.13 33.62
#